data_AF-K1E0Z1-F1
#
_entry.id   AF-K1E0Z1-F1
#
_cell.length_a   1.000
_cell.length_b   1.000
_cell.length_c   1.000
_cell.angle_alpha   90.00
_cell.angle_beta   90.00
_cell.angle_gamma   90.00
#
_symmetry.space_group_name_H-M   'P 1'
#
loop_
_entity.id
_entity.type
_entity.pdbx_description
1 polymer ?
#
loop_
_entity_poly.entity_id
_entity_poly.type
_entity_poly.pdbx_seq_one_letter_code
_entity_poly.pdbx_strand_id
1 'polypeptide(L)'
;MARISGLSSDDRTPVFVISVAAELAGMHAQTLRQYDRIGLVTPSRTRGGGRRYSAADVTRLREVQRLSQEEGVSLAAIQRIFDLEHQVEALRARVAELDDELDAAREQLGEGRRFFAVGSQGDIVALRHGQRPRPRSGGQALVVWQPR
;
A
#
# COMPACT_ATOMS: atom_id res chain seq x y z
N MET A 1 15.05 -8.31 -13.76
CA MET A 1 14.00 -7.86 -12.83
C MET A 1 14.42 -8.14 -11.39
N ALA A 2 15.24 -7.25 -10.81
CA ALA A 2 15.72 -7.40 -9.43
C ALA A 2 14.55 -7.19 -8.45
N ARG A 3 14.34 -8.15 -7.55
CA ARG A 3 13.37 -8.03 -6.45
C ARG A 3 13.87 -6.95 -5.50
N ILE A 4 13.17 -5.83 -5.42
CA ILE A 4 13.36 -4.85 -4.34
C ILE A 4 12.85 -5.52 -3.06
N SER A 5 13.77 -6.15 -2.34
CA SER A 5 13.51 -6.86 -1.10
C SER A 5 13.70 -5.87 0.05
N GLY A 6 12.62 -5.62 0.79
CA GLY A 6 12.52 -4.93 2.08
C GLY A 6 13.63 -3.93 2.46
N LEU A 7 13.38 -2.65 2.21
CA LEU A 7 14.07 -1.57 2.93
C LEU A 7 13.59 -1.59 4.39
N SER A 8 14.52 -1.67 5.34
CA SER A 8 14.19 -1.49 6.77
C SER A 8 13.73 -0.04 6.98
N SER A 9 12.88 0.24 7.98
CA SER A 9 12.47 1.62 8.28
C SER A 9 13.65 2.58 8.50
N ASP A 10 14.79 2.02 8.95
CA ASP A 10 16.04 2.72 9.16
C ASP A 10 16.66 3.26 7.85
N ASP A 11 16.44 2.56 6.73
CA ASP A 11 16.99 2.94 5.42
C ASP A 11 16.39 4.23 4.87
N ARG A 12 15.23 4.66 5.38
CA ARG A 12 14.57 5.91 5.00
C ARG A 12 15.01 7.10 5.86
N THR A 13 15.81 6.89 6.91
CA THR A 13 16.29 7.97 7.77
C THR A 13 17.32 8.82 7.02
N PRO A 14 17.10 10.14 6.83
CA PRO A 14 18.00 10.99 6.07
C PRO A 14 19.20 11.43 6.92
N VAL A 15 20.30 10.68 6.85
CA VAL A 15 21.51 10.88 7.66
C VAL A 15 22.72 11.36 6.85
N PHE A 16 22.76 11.11 5.54
CA PHE A 16 23.94 11.36 4.71
C PHE A 16 23.93 12.77 4.11
N VAL A 17 25.03 13.50 4.28
CA VAL A 17 25.26 14.76 3.54
C VAL A 17 25.59 14.47 2.07
N ILE A 18 25.48 15.48 1.21
CA ILE A 18 25.66 15.30 -0.24
C ILE A 18 27.03 14.70 -0.63
N SER A 19 28.11 15.03 0.08
CA SER A 19 29.43 14.46 -0.20
C SER A 19 29.46 12.95 0.05
N VAL A 20 28.95 12.52 1.21
CA VAL A 20 28.86 11.10 1.58
C VAL A 20 27.91 10.36 0.65
N ALA A 21 26.75 10.94 0.34
CA ALA A 21 25.81 10.33 -0.60
C ALA A 21 26.41 10.18 -2.00
N ALA A 22 27.20 11.15 -2.47
CA ALA A 22 27.87 11.11 -3.77
C ALA A 22 28.92 9.99 -3.81
N GLU A 23 29.72 9.86 -2.75
CA GLU A 23 30.71 8.79 -2.60
C GLU A 23 30.04 7.42 -2.58
N LEU A 24 29.00 7.25 -1.76
CA LEU A 24 28.26 6.00 -1.69
C LEU A 24 27.58 5.69 -3.03
N ALA A 25 27.02 6.68 -3.73
CA ALA A 25 26.40 6.47 -5.03
C ALA A 25 27.40 6.24 -6.16
N GLY A 26 28.71 6.45 -5.96
CA GLY A 26 29.70 6.37 -7.04
C GLY A 26 29.54 7.50 -8.07
N MET A 27 29.12 8.69 -7.61
CA MET A 27 28.76 9.83 -8.45
C MET A 27 29.44 11.11 -7.99
N HIS A 28 29.45 12.12 -8.86
CA HIS A 28 29.86 13.46 -8.47
C HIS A 28 28.72 14.21 -7.76
N ALA A 29 29.04 15.01 -6.74
CA ALA A 29 28.04 15.79 -6.00
C ALA A 29 27.22 16.75 -6.88
N GLN A 30 27.79 17.21 -8.02
CA GLN A 30 27.06 18.01 -9.00
C GLN A 30 25.95 17.23 -9.70
N THR A 31 26.16 15.95 -9.99
CA THR A 31 25.17 15.06 -10.58
C THR A 31 24.00 14.86 -9.61
N LEU A 32 24.28 14.65 -8.32
CA LEU A 32 23.25 14.57 -7.28
C LEU A 32 22.42 15.86 -7.19
N ARG A 33 23.06 17.04 -7.33
CA ARG A 33 22.34 18.32 -7.40
C ARG A 33 21.46 18.44 -8.64
N GLN A 34 21.91 17.91 -9.77
CA GLN A 34 21.10 17.88 -10.99
C GLN A 34 19.89 16.96 -10.82
N TYR A 35 20.08 15.78 -10.25
CA TYR A 35 19.01 14.81 -10.01
C TYR A 35 17.98 15.31 -8.99
N ASP A 36 18.41 16.01 -7.94
CA ASP A 36 17.53 16.74 -7.03
C ASP A 36 16.72 17.82 -7.77
N ARG A 37 17.36 18.62 -8.63
CA ARG A 37 16.67 19.70 -9.36
C ARG A 37 15.58 19.18 -10.30
N ILE A 38 15.81 18.05 -10.95
CA ILE A 38 14.82 17.43 -11.85
C ILE A 38 13.79 16.57 -11.09
N GLY A 39 13.89 16.49 -9.75
CA GLY A 39 12.93 15.76 -8.90
C GLY A 39 13.13 14.25 -8.87
N LEU A 40 14.25 13.74 -9.38
CA LEU A 40 14.49 12.32 -9.54
C LEU A 40 14.90 11.65 -8.22
N VAL A 41 15.48 12.42 -7.30
CA VAL A 41 15.64 12.07 -5.88
C VAL A 41 15.38 13.31 -5.05
N THR A 42 14.44 13.25 -4.09
CA THR A 42 14.10 14.40 -3.24
C THR A 42 14.70 14.21 -1.84
N PRO A 43 15.89 14.77 -1.55
CA PRO A 43 16.49 14.68 -0.23
C PRO A 43 15.70 15.50 0.80
N SER A 44 15.76 15.07 2.04
CA SER A 44 15.29 15.88 3.17
C SER A 44 16.18 17.11 3.35
N ARG A 45 15.62 18.21 3.85
CA ARG A 45 16.37 19.45 4.11
C ARG A 45 16.53 19.68 5.61
N THR A 46 17.72 20.08 6.04
CA THR A 46 17.96 20.54 7.41
C THR A 46 17.43 21.96 7.60
N ARG A 47 17.30 22.41 8.85
CA ARG A 47 16.95 23.82 9.18
C ARG A 47 17.88 24.85 8.50
N GLY A 48 19.13 24.49 8.23
CA GLY A 48 20.09 25.33 7.52
C GLY A 48 20.05 25.20 5.99
N GLY A 49 19.06 24.51 5.42
CA GLY A 49 18.92 24.33 3.97
C GLY A 49 19.82 23.26 3.35
N GLY A 50 20.60 22.54 4.17
CA GLY A 50 21.47 21.46 3.71
C GLY A 50 20.68 20.21 3.32
N ARG A 51 21.11 19.53 2.25
CA ARG A 51 20.49 18.27 1.79
C ARG A 51 20.95 17.10 2.65
N ARG A 52 20.00 16.27 3.07
CA ARG A 52 20.24 14.96 3.69
C ARG A 52 19.56 13.86 2.90
N TYR A 53 20.36 12.86 2.57
CA TYR A 53 19.98 11.67 1.83
C TYR A 53 19.88 10.50 2.81
N SER A 54 18.91 9.63 2.56
CA SER A 54 18.75 8.36 3.25
C SER A 54 19.50 7.24 2.51
N ALA A 55 19.60 6.05 3.11
CA ALA A 55 20.17 4.89 2.43
C ALA A 55 19.31 4.48 1.21
N ALA A 56 17.99 4.59 1.33
CA ALA A 56 17.05 4.39 0.23
C ALA A 56 17.31 5.36 -0.93
N ASP A 57 17.64 6.62 -0.65
CA ASP A 57 17.98 7.60 -1.69
C ASP A 57 19.28 7.22 -2.42
N VAL A 58 20.29 6.74 -1.69
CA VAL A 58 21.55 6.27 -2.29
C VAL A 58 21.31 5.07 -3.20
N THR A 59 20.51 4.10 -2.76
CA THR A 59 20.12 2.94 -3.59
C THR A 59 19.39 3.40 -4.85
N ARG A 60 18.47 4.36 -4.72
CA ARG A 60 17.76 4.95 -5.87
C ARG A 60 18.73 5.63 -6.84
N LEU A 61 19.67 6.43 -6.33
CA LEU A 61 20.70 7.08 -7.16
C LEU A 61 21.51 6.06 -7.97
N ARG A 62 21.94 4.96 -7.35
CA ARG A 62 22.69 3.89 -8.04
C ARG A 62 21.86 3.24 -9.15
N GLU A 63 20.58 2.98 -8.90
CA GLU A 63 19.70 2.38 -9.90
C GLU A 63 19.49 3.31 -11.10
N VAL A 64 19.35 4.60 -10.85
CA VAL A 64 19.26 5.63 -11.90
C VAL A 64 20.51 5.65 -12.75
N GLN A 65 21.68 5.56 -12.12
CA GLN A 65 22.96 5.49 -12.83
C GLN A 65 22.99 4.31 -13.77
N ARG A 66 22.61 3.14 -13.26
CA ARG A 66 22.59 1.88 -13.98
C ARG A 66 21.67 1.96 -15.19
N LEU A 67 20.43 2.40 -14.99
CA LEU A 67 19.44 2.58 -16.08
C LEU A 67 19.92 3.60 -17.12
N SER A 68 20.56 4.70 -16.69
CA SER A 68 21.02 5.74 -17.60
C SER A 68 22.27 5.33 -18.39
N GLN A 69 23.23 4.64 -17.76
CA GLN A 69 24.54 4.32 -18.35
C GLN A 69 24.56 2.99 -19.07
N GLU A 70 23.93 1.96 -18.53
CA GLU A 70 23.95 0.60 -19.11
C GLU A 70 22.82 0.40 -20.11
N GLU A 71 21.62 0.90 -19.80
CA GLU A 71 20.42 0.69 -20.62
C GLU A 71 20.09 1.90 -21.52
N GLY A 72 20.83 3.01 -21.39
CA GLY A 72 20.65 4.21 -22.21
C GLY A 72 19.32 4.93 -22.01
N VAL A 73 18.64 4.68 -20.89
CA VAL A 73 17.32 5.24 -20.60
C VAL A 73 17.44 6.73 -20.28
N SER A 74 16.56 7.54 -20.87
CA SER A 74 16.53 8.98 -20.58
C SER A 74 16.11 9.27 -19.14
N LEU A 75 16.69 10.31 -18.52
CA LEU A 75 16.34 10.71 -17.16
C LEU A 75 14.84 11.04 -17.01
N ALA A 76 14.20 11.55 -18.07
CA ALA A 76 12.77 11.82 -18.09
C ALA A 76 11.94 10.53 -18.04
N ALA A 77 12.36 9.47 -18.74
CA ALA A 77 11.71 8.18 -18.67
C ALA A 77 11.90 7.54 -17.28
N ILE A 78 13.09 7.62 -16.70
CA ILE A 78 13.37 7.14 -15.34
C ILE A 78 12.48 7.87 -14.31
N GLN A 79 12.39 9.20 -14.40
CA GLN A 79 11.49 9.98 -13.55
C GLN A 79 10.03 9.51 -13.69
N ARG A 80 9.56 9.32 -14.92
CA ARG A 80 8.18 8.86 -15.16
C ARG A 80 7.90 7.49 -14.55
N ILE A 81 8.86 6.58 -14.60
CA ILE A 81 8.75 5.26 -13.97
C ILE A 81 8.58 5.43 -12.46
N PHE A 82 9.41 6.23 -11.79
CA PHE A 82 9.30 6.43 -10.35
C PHE A 82 8.01 7.13 -9.92
N ASP A 83 7.52 8.08 -10.72
CA ASP A 83 6.23 8.74 -10.46
C ASP A 83 5.08 7.72 -10.51
N LEU A 84 5.13 6.77 -11.46
CA LEU A 84 4.15 5.71 -11.58
C LEU A 84 4.26 4.69 -10.43
N GLU A 85 5.48 4.33 -10.02
CA GLU A 85 5.70 3.46 -8.86
C GLU A 85 5.12 4.08 -7.58
N HIS A 86 5.35 5.37 -7.33
CA HIS A 86 4.74 6.09 -6.21
C HIS A 86 3.21 6.09 -6.28
N GLN A 87 2.64 6.32 -7.46
CA GLN A 87 1.18 6.26 -7.63
C GLN A 87 0.62 4.87 -7.32
N VAL A 88 1.31 3.82 -7.77
CA VAL A 88 0.92 2.43 -7.47
C VAL A 88 1.01 2.14 -5.98
N GLU A 89 2.09 2.58 -5.30
CA GLU A 89 2.21 2.43 -3.85
C GLU A 89 1.10 3.17 -3.10
N ALA A 90 0.80 4.43 -3.48
CA ALA A 90 -0.26 5.22 -2.88
C ALA A 90 -1.64 4.58 -3.10
N LEU A 91 -1.91 4.07 -4.30
CA LEU A 91 -3.16 3.37 -4.60
C LEU A 91 -3.28 2.08 -3.78
N ARG A 92 -2.20 1.31 -3.64
CA ARG A 92 -2.20 0.10 -2.79
C ARG A 92 -2.47 0.42 -1.33
N ALA A 93 -1.85 1.48 -0.80
CA ALA A 93 -2.11 1.95 0.55
C ALA A 93 -3.58 2.37 0.73
N ARG A 94 -4.14 3.07 -0.26
CA ARG A 94 -5.55 3.48 -0.24
C ARG A 94 -6.51 2.29 -0.31
N VAL A 95 -6.19 1.27 -1.10
CA VAL A 95 -6.98 0.04 -1.15
C VAL A 95 -6.97 -0.65 0.20
N ALA A 96 -5.81 -0.79 0.84
CA ALA A 96 -5.71 -1.39 2.18
C ALA A 96 -6.53 -0.61 3.22
N GLU A 97 -6.45 0.72 3.22
CA GLU A 97 -7.25 1.59 4.10
C GLU A 97 -8.76 1.39 3.88
N LEU A 98 -9.21 1.31 2.62
CA LEU A 98 -10.62 1.07 2.29
C LEU A 98 -11.08 -0.34 2.66
N ASP A 99 -10.21 -1.35 2.56
CA ASP A 99 -10.52 -2.71 3.00
C ASP A 99 -10.70 -2.75 4.53
N ASP A 100 -9.83 -2.07 5.29
CA ASP A 100 -9.95 -1.93 6.74
C ASP A 100 -11.26 -1.21 7.13
N GLU A 101 -11.61 -0.13 6.42
CA GLU A 101 -12.87 0.60 6.62
C GLU A 101 -14.10 -0.28 6.33
N LEU A 102 -14.06 -1.07 5.24
CA LEU A 102 -15.13 -1.99 4.87
C LEU A 102 -15.33 -3.07 5.93
N ASP A 103 -14.24 -3.64 6.46
CA ASP A 103 -14.32 -4.67 7.48
C ASP A 103 -14.86 -4.10 8.80
N ALA A 104 -14.43 -2.91 9.21
CA ALA A 104 -15.00 -2.20 10.36
C ALA A 104 -16.50 -1.91 10.18
N ALA A 105 -16.93 -1.48 8.99
CA ALA A 105 -18.34 -1.23 8.69
C ALA A 105 -19.18 -2.52 8.71
N ARG A 106 -18.65 -3.63 8.20
CA ARG A 106 -19.29 -4.96 8.24
C ARG A 106 -19.49 -5.45 9.68
N GLU A 107 -18.50 -5.23 10.54
CA GLU A 107 -18.59 -5.55 11.96
C GLU A 107 -19.68 -4.70 12.67
N GLN A 108 -19.71 -3.40 12.42
CA GLN A 108 -20.71 -2.48 13.01
C GLN A 108 -22.14 -2.82 12.59
N LEU A 109 -22.35 -3.20 11.33
CA LEU A 109 -23.67 -3.65 10.85
C LEU A 109 -24.09 -4.99 11.45
N GLY A 110 -23.21 -5.65 12.23
CA GLY A 110 -23.48 -6.94 12.82
C GLY A 110 -23.77 -7.98 11.74
N GLU A 111 -23.20 -7.83 10.54
CA GLU A 111 -23.14 -8.88 9.53
C GLU A 111 -22.10 -9.93 9.93
N GLY A 112 -22.11 -10.34 11.21
CA GLY A 112 -21.59 -11.62 11.61
C GLY A 112 -22.35 -12.68 10.83
N ARG A 113 -21.73 -13.17 9.75
CA ARG A 113 -22.12 -14.30 8.88
C ARG A 113 -23.48 -14.87 9.27
N ARG A 114 -24.57 -14.34 8.70
CA ARG A 114 -25.91 -14.89 8.94
C ARG A 114 -25.93 -16.28 8.32
N PHE A 115 -26.16 -17.31 9.12
CA PHE A 115 -26.35 -18.67 8.61
C PHE A 115 -27.85 -18.91 8.49
N PHE A 116 -28.26 -19.43 7.34
CA PHE A 116 -29.63 -19.90 7.15
C PHE A 116 -29.68 -21.33 7.68
N ALA A 117 -30.50 -21.56 8.70
CA ALA A 117 -30.81 -22.89 9.18
C ALA A 117 -32.17 -23.32 8.64
N VAL A 118 -32.27 -24.60 8.27
CA VAL A 118 -33.56 -25.24 7.98
C VAL A 118 -34.11 -25.78 9.30
N GLY A 119 -35.27 -25.27 9.70
CA GLY A 119 -36.00 -25.77 10.84
C GLY A 119 -36.53 -27.19 10.58
N SER A 120 -36.90 -27.91 11.64
CA SER A 120 -37.37 -29.29 11.56
C SER A 120 -38.65 -29.49 10.74
N GLN A 121 -39.29 -28.40 10.30
CA GLN A 121 -40.51 -28.41 9.48
C GLN A 121 -40.27 -27.84 8.06
N GLY A 122 -39.03 -27.58 7.67
CA GLY A 122 -38.67 -27.10 6.34
C GLY A 122 -38.70 -25.57 6.17
N ASP A 123 -38.88 -24.82 7.25
CA ASP A 123 -38.79 -23.35 7.26
C ASP A 123 -37.34 -22.87 7.27
N ILE A 124 -37.08 -21.73 6.61
CA ILE A 124 -35.74 -21.12 6.57
C ILE A 124 -35.68 -19.98 7.59
N VAL A 125 -34.78 -20.08 8.57
CA VAL A 125 -34.58 -19.06 9.60
C VAL A 125 -33.16 -18.48 9.49
N ALA A 126 -33.05 -17.16 9.40
CA ALA A 126 -31.77 -16.46 9.45
C ALA A 126 -31.32 -16.31 10.92
N LEU A 127 -30.20 -16.92 11.28
CA LEU A 127 -29.64 -16.86 12.63
C LEU A 127 -28.35 -16.04 12.65
N ARG A 128 -28.11 -15.35 13.77
CA ARG A 128 -26.79 -14.78 14.07
C ARG A 128 -25.85 -15.87 14.57
N HIS A 129 -24.55 -15.73 14.30
CA HIS A 129 -23.55 -16.63 14.88
C HIS A 129 -23.70 -16.69 16.41
N GLY A 130 -23.76 -17.89 16.99
CA GLY A 130 -23.97 -18.10 18.43
C GLY A 130 -25.43 -18.11 18.92
N GLN A 131 -26.43 -17.85 18.06
CA GLN A 131 -27.83 -18.06 18.43
C GLN A 131 -28.26 -19.52 18.23
N ARG A 132 -28.71 -20.16 19.31
CA ARG A 132 -29.41 -21.45 19.25
C ARG A 132 -30.86 -21.21 18.81
N PRO A 133 -31.41 -22.00 17.86
CA PRO A 133 -32.82 -21.90 17.51
C PRO A 133 -33.67 -22.06 18.77
N ARG A 134 -34.51 -21.06 19.08
CA ARG A 134 -35.49 -21.21 20.18
C ARG A 134 -36.60 -22.13 19.69
N PRO A 135 -36.98 -23.18 20.43
CA PRO A 135 -38.18 -23.94 20.10
C PRO A 135 -39.39 -23.01 20.18
N ARG A 136 -40.10 -22.81 19.06
CA ARG A 136 -41.34 -22.02 19.06
C ARG A 136 -42.43 -22.81 19.79
N SER A 137 -42.94 -22.23 20.87
CA SER A 137 -44.28 -22.56 21.37
C SER A 137 -45.32 -21.96 20.42
N GLY A 138 -45.92 -22.81 19.58
CA GLY A 138 -47.24 -22.61 18.97
C GLY A 138 -47.41 -21.51 17.91
N GLY A 139 -47.61 -21.92 16.66
CA GLY A 139 -48.48 -21.24 15.69
C GLY A 139 -47.86 -20.13 14.82
N GLN A 140 -48.22 -20.18 13.53
CA GLN A 140 -47.99 -19.23 12.43
C GLN A 140 -46.74 -19.44 11.57
N ALA A 141 -46.93 -20.20 10.48
CA ALA A 141 -46.00 -20.40 9.38
C ALA A 141 -46.27 -19.35 8.26
N LEU A 142 -45.22 -18.66 7.80
CA LEU A 142 -45.24 -17.78 6.63
C LEU A 142 -44.98 -18.62 5.37
N VAL A 143 -45.86 -18.48 4.37
CA VAL A 143 -45.76 -19.18 3.08
C VAL A 143 -44.84 -18.40 2.13
N VAL A 144 -43.91 -19.11 1.50
CA VAL A 144 -43.01 -18.58 0.46
C VAL A 144 -43.80 -18.37 -0.84
N TRP A 145 -43.81 -17.12 -1.33
CA TRP A 145 -44.44 -16.74 -2.59
C TRP A 145 -43.55 -17.10 -3.79
N GLN A 146 -44.10 -17.75 -4.80
CA GLN A 146 -43.45 -18.05 -6.09
C GLN A 146 -44.17 -17.32 -7.23
N PRO A 147 -43.50 -16.47 -8.01
CA PRO A 147 -44.03 -15.99 -9.27
C PRO A 147 -43.79 -17.00 -10.40
N ARG A 148 -44.70 -17.02 -11.38
CA ARG A 148 -44.56 -17.73 -12.65
C ARG A 148 -43.79 -16.90 -13.67
#